data_AF-A0A7Y9XEC1-F1
#
_entry.id   AF-A0A7Y9XEC1-F1
#
_cell.length_a   1.000
_cell.length_b   1.000
_cell.length_c   1.000
_cell.angle_alpha   90.00
_cell.angle_beta   90.00
_cell.angle_gamma   90.00
#
_symmetry.space_group_name_H-M   'P 1'
#
loop_
_entity.id
_entity.type
_entity.pdbx_description
1 polymer ?
#
loop_
_entity_poly.entity_id
_entity_poly.type
_entity_poly.pdbx_seq_one_letter_code
_entity_poly.pdbx_strand_id
1 'polypeptide(L)'
;MPSETVIPGPDVSAPAPRPERFTTDRDFWHGAELDLDAYLARVGLSGDLPPTLDTLRAVHRAHLAAIPFENLQIVLGRTIPLDVPSLVDKMVRRRRGGYC
;
A
#
# COMPACT_ATOMS: atom_id res chain seq x y z
N MET A 1 47.52 19.20 15.65
CA MET A 1 46.06 19.36 15.55
C MET A 1 45.67 19.02 14.13
N PRO A 2 44.97 17.92 13.84
CA PRO A 2 44.52 17.63 12.49
C PRO A 2 43.34 18.57 12.17
N SER A 3 43.42 19.29 11.05
CA SER A 3 42.31 20.09 10.55
C SER A 3 41.13 19.18 10.22
N GLU A 4 39.97 19.41 10.84
CA GLU A 4 38.72 18.80 10.44
C GLU A 4 38.31 19.32 9.06
N THR A 5 38.33 18.43 8.06
CA THR A 5 37.67 18.68 6.78
C THR A 5 36.16 18.64 7.02
N VAL A 6 35.54 19.82 7.07
CA VAL A 6 34.07 19.95 7.11
C VAL A 6 33.51 19.43 5.79
N ILE A 7 32.75 18.33 5.84
CA ILE A 7 31.97 17.87 4.70
C ILE A 7 30.82 18.87 4.52
N PRO A 8 30.71 19.56 3.36
CA PRO A 8 29.58 20.45 3.11
C PRO A 8 28.28 19.65 3.16
N GLY A 9 27.31 20.16 3.92
CA GLY A 9 25.98 19.56 4.02
C GLY A 9 25.27 19.53 2.65
N PRO A 10 24.28 18.64 2.47
CA PRO A 10 23.58 18.51 1.20
C PRO A 10 22.94 19.85 0.82
N ASP A 11 23.09 20.24 -0.45
CA ASP A 11 22.44 21.41 -1.02
C ASP A 11 20.92 21.19 -1.04
N VAL A 12 20.25 21.72 -0.02
CA VAL A 12 18.78 21.68 0.15
C VAL A 12 18.04 22.61 -0.81
N SER A 13 18.75 23.42 -1.62
CA SER A 13 18.15 24.28 -2.63
C SER A 13 17.86 23.56 -3.95
N ALA A 14 18.46 22.39 -4.18
CA ALA A 14 18.23 21.60 -5.38
C ALA A 14 16.88 20.85 -5.30
N PRO A 15 16.12 20.74 -6.41
CA PRO A 15 14.93 19.90 -6.43
C PRO A 15 15.30 18.45 -6.09
N ALA A 16 14.45 17.79 -5.31
CA ALA A 16 14.66 16.39 -4.94
C ALA A 16 14.94 15.55 -6.20
N PRO A 17 15.97 14.69 -6.18
CA PRO A 17 16.29 13.86 -7.33
C PRO A 17 15.08 13.00 -7.69
N ARG A 18 14.85 12.84 -9.00
CA ARG A 18 13.78 11.94 -9.46
C ARG A 18 14.10 10.54 -8.94
N PRO A 19 13.14 9.83 -8.30
CA PRO A 19 13.40 8.49 -7.82
C PRO A 19 13.79 7.58 -8.97
N GLU A 20 14.76 6.70 -8.72
CA GLU A 20 15.15 5.67 -9.66
C GLU A 20 13.95 4.76 -9.95
N ARG A 21 13.80 4.34 -11.21
CA ARG A 21 12.80 3.34 -11.56
C ARG A 21 13.32 1.98 -11.14
N PHE A 22 12.64 1.34 -10.19
CA PHE A 22 12.86 -0.06 -9.89
C PHE A 22 11.84 -0.93 -10.64
N THR A 23 12.30 -2.08 -11.13
CA THR A 23 11.44 -3.13 -11.69
C THR A 23 11.33 -4.24 -10.67
N THR A 24 10.11 -4.62 -10.32
CA THR A 24 9.86 -5.76 -9.43
C THR A 24 9.52 -7.00 -10.26
N ASP A 25 9.71 -8.19 -9.68
CA ASP A 25 9.15 -9.41 -10.26
C ASP A 25 7.64 -9.29 -10.46
N ARG A 26 7.11 -10.05 -11.42
CA ARG A 26 5.69 -10.02 -11.77
C ARG A 26 4.78 -10.33 -10.59
N ASP A 27 5.23 -11.18 -9.66
CA ASP A 27 4.48 -11.57 -8.47
C ASP A 27 5.03 -10.95 -7.18
N PHE A 28 5.78 -9.85 -7.28
CA PHE A 28 6.33 -9.15 -6.11
C PHE A 28 5.27 -8.78 -5.06
N TRP A 29 4.02 -8.55 -5.49
CA TRP A 29 2.89 -8.22 -4.63
C TRP A 29 2.02 -9.40 -4.23
N HIS A 30 2.41 -10.65 -4.56
CA HIS A 30 1.65 -11.87 -4.27
C HIS A 30 0.19 -11.80 -4.77
N GLY A 31 0.01 -11.28 -5.99
CA GLY A 31 -1.31 -11.01 -6.55
C GLY A 31 -2.15 -12.27 -6.76
N ALA A 32 -1.49 -13.43 -6.93
CA ALA A 32 -2.15 -14.73 -7.06
C ALA A 32 -2.81 -15.21 -5.76
N GLU A 33 -2.38 -14.71 -4.60
CA GLU A 33 -2.96 -15.07 -3.28
C GLU A 33 -4.17 -14.21 -2.92
N LEU A 34 -4.43 -13.14 -3.67
CA LEU A 34 -5.54 -12.24 -3.45
C LEU A 34 -6.85 -12.86 -3.96
N ASP A 35 -7.82 -13.02 -3.06
CA ASP A 35 -9.22 -13.24 -3.43
C ASP A 35 -9.80 -11.95 -4.02
N LEU A 36 -9.54 -11.74 -5.33
CA LEU A 36 -9.87 -10.51 -6.03
C LEU A 36 -11.37 -10.25 -6.04
N ASP A 37 -12.18 -11.29 -6.26
CA ASP A 37 -13.63 -11.16 -6.29
C ASP A 37 -14.20 -10.73 -4.93
N ALA A 38 -13.70 -11.31 -3.83
CA ALA A 38 -14.11 -10.89 -2.49
C ALA A 38 -13.69 -9.44 -2.20
N TYR A 39 -12.48 -9.03 -2.62
CA TYR A 39 -12.03 -7.65 -2.48
C TYR A 39 -12.91 -6.68 -3.29
N LEU A 40 -13.17 -6.97 -4.57
CA LEU A 40 -13.99 -6.14 -5.44
C LEU A 40 -15.42 -6.01 -4.89
N ALA A 41 -16.03 -7.12 -4.46
CA ALA A 41 -17.33 -7.11 -3.80
C ALA A 41 -17.30 -6.27 -2.50
N ARG A 42 -16.22 -6.34 -1.72
CA ARG A 42 -16.06 -5.57 -0.48
C ARG A 42 -15.97 -4.06 -0.72
N VAL A 43 -15.35 -3.64 -1.81
CA VAL A 43 -15.23 -2.22 -2.18
C VAL A 43 -16.38 -1.74 -3.08
N GLY A 44 -17.30 -2.63 -3.46
CA GLY A 44 -18.49 -2.29 -4.26
C GLY A 44 -18.21 -2.14 -5.76
N LEU A 45 -17.22 -2.87 -6.27
CA LEU A 45 -16.87 -2.93 -7.69
C LEU A 45 -17.22 -4.29 -8.29
N SER A 46 -17.51 -4.30 -9.59
CA SER A 46 -17.83 -5.50 -10.37
C SER A 46 -17.66 -5.22 -11.87
N GLY A 47 -17.61 -6.27 -12.69
CA GLY A 47 -17.49 -6.16 -14.14
C GLY A 47 -16.05 -6.19 -14.63
N ASP A 48 -15.84 -5.86 -15.91
CA ASP A 48 -14.51 -5.85 -16.51
C ASP A 48 -13.70 -4.63 -16.05
N LEU A 49 -12.51 -4.89 -15.51
CA LEU A 49 -11.62 -3.89 -14.90
C LEU A 49 -10.24 -3.96 -15.58
N PRO A 50 -10.12 -3.54 -16.86
CA PRO A 50 -8.86 -3.59 -17.58
C PRO A 50 -7.83 -2.64 -16.94
N PRO A 51 -6.51 -2.88 -17.06
CA PRO A 51 -5.47 -2.09 -16.42
C PRO A 51 -5.29 -0.70 -17.10
N THR A 52 -6.29 0.16 -16.93
CA THR A 52 -6.38 1.50 -17.49
C THR A 52 -6.39 2.54 -16.37
N LEU A 53 -6.16 3.81 -16.74
CA LEU A 53 -6.22 4.91 -15.77
C LEU A 53 -7.60 5.06 -15.11
N ASP A 54 -8.67 4.77 -15.85
CA ASP A 54 -10.03 4.89 -15.30
C ASP A 54 -10.34 3.78 -14.31
N THR A 55 -9.91 2.55 -14.58
CA THR A 55 -9.95 1.44 -13.61
C THR A 55 -9.16 1.77 -12.35
N LEU A 56 -7.94 2.32 -12.49
CA LEU A 56 -7.12 2.71 -11.34
C LEU A 56 -7.85 3.74 -10.46
N ARG A 57 -8.44 4.77 -11.07
CA ARG A 57 -9.22 5.79 -10.35
C ARG A 57 -10.44 5.19 -9.65
N ALA A 58 -11.15 4.27 -10.30
CA ALA A 58 -12.31 3.60 -9.73
C ALA A 58 -11.92 2.76 -8.51
N VAL A 59 -10.91 1.90 -8.65
CA VAL A 59 -10.40 1.05 -7.55
C VAL A 59 -9.91 1.89 -6.38
N HIS A 60 -9.14 2.95 -6.64
CA HIS A 60 -8.62 3.82 -5.59
C HIS A 60 -9.75 4.50 -4.80
N ARG A 61 -10.74 5.10 -5.49
CA ARG A 61 -11.88 5.75 -4.83
C ARG A 61 -12.74 4.76 -4.03
N ALA A 62 -13.02 3.60 -4.62
CA ALA A 62 -13.79 2.55 -3.97
C ALA A 62 -13.10 2.05 -2.70
N HIS A 63 -11.77 1.85 -2.76
CA HIS A 63 -10.97 1.47 -1.60
C HIS A 63 -11.05 2.50 -0.48
N LEU A 64 -10.82 3.79 -0.77
CA LEU A 64 -10.88 4.85 0.23
C LEU A 64 -12.26 4.98 0.89
N ALA A 65 -13.33 4.77 0.11
CA ALA A 65 -14.69 4.83 0.64
C ALA A 65 -15.06 3.59 1.49
N ALA A 66 -14.44 2.45 1.21
CA ALA A 66 -14.86 1.17 1.77
C ALA A 66 -13.97 0.66 2.92
N ILE A 67 -12.65 0.91 2.88
CA ILE A 67 -11.68 0.35 3.82
C ILE A 67 -11.30 1.39 4.88
N PRO A 68 -11.64 1.17 6.18
CA PRO A 68 -11.30 2.12 7.22
C PRO A 68 -9.79 2.25 7.45
N PHE A 69 -9.35 3.44 7.86
CA PHE A 69 -8.02 3.63 8.41
C PHE A 69 -8.08 3.45 9.94
N GLU A 70 -7.27 2.54 10.49
CA GLU A 70 -7.22 2.28 11.94
C GLU A 70 -5.93 1.60 12.41
N ASN A 71 -5.60 1.78 13.69
CA ASN A 71 -4.42 1.20 14.34
C ASN A 71 -4.76 0.38 15.60
N LEU A 72 -5.98 -0.17 15.71
CA LEU A 72 -6.47 -0.78 16.94
C LEU A 72 -5.65 -2.01 17.37
N GLN A 73 -5.07 -2.76 16.42
CA GLN A 73 -4.21 -3.89 16.77
C GLN A 73 -2.95 -3.44 17.54
N ILE A 74 -2.35 -2.30 17.17
CA ILE A 74 -1.21 -1.72 17.89
C ILE A 74 -1.64 -1.37 19.32
N VAL A 75 -2.75 -0.64 19.44
CA VAL A 75 -3.27 -0.18 20.75
C VAL A 75 -3.58 -1.36 21.67
N LEU A 76 -4.03 -2.49 21.11
CA LEU A 76 -4.33 -3.71 21.85
C LEU A 76 -3.10 -4.63 22.07
N GLY A 77 -1.91 -4.23 21.63
CA GLY A 77 -0.68 -5.02 21.77
C GLY A 77 -0.72 -6.33 20.96
N ARG A 78 -1.45 -6.38 19.85
CA ARG A 78 -1.64 -7.56 19.01
C ARG A 78 -0.73 -7.52 17.78
N THR A 79 -0.37 -8.69 17.28
CA THR A 79 0.42 -8.84 16.05
C THR A 79 -0.35 -8.37 14.81
N ILE A 80 0.41 -7.93 13.81
CA ILE A 80 -0.11 -7.38 12.55
C ILE A 80 0.56 -8.14 11.40
N PRO A 81 0.02 -9.33 11.06
CA PRO A 81 0.49 -10.06 9.88
C PRO A 81 0.21 -9.24 8.61
N LEU A 82 1.17 -9.25 7.68
CA LEU A 82 1.14 -8.51 6.41
C LEU A 82 1.13 -9.43 5.18
N ASP A 83 1.05 -10.76 5.37
CA ASP A 83 0.79 -11.68 4.26
C ASP A 83 -0.61 -11.46 3.68
N VAL A 84 -0.75 -11.69 2.37
CA VAL A 84 -1.99 -11.44 1.62
C VAL A 84 -3.19 -12.18 2.23
N PRO A 85 -3.10 -13.48 2.60
CA PRO A 85 -4.22 -14.19 3.23
C PRO A 85 -4.72 -13.52 4.51
N SER A 86 -3.79 -13.11 5.39
CA SER A 86 -4.14 -12.43 6.65
C SER A 86 -4.75 -11.04 6.41
N LEU A 87 -4.27 -10.30 5.41
CA LEU A 87 -4.83 -9.01 5.03
C LEU A 87 -6.25 -9.16 4.46
N VAL A 88 -6.50 -10.16 3.61
CA VAL A 88 -7.83 -10.46 3.09
C VAL A 88 -8.79 -10.84 4.21
N ASP A 89 -8.41 -11.74 5.12
CA ASP A 89 -9.26 -12.09 6.26
C ASP A 89 -9.64 -10.85 7.08
N LYS A 90 -8.65 -10.03 7.43
CA LYS A 90 -8.85 -8.84 8.25
C LYS A 90 -9.70 -7.78 7.54
N MET A 91 -9.27 -7.32 6.37
CA MET A 91 -9.82 -6.14 5.72
C MET A 91 -11.09 -6.44 4.91
N VAL A 92 -11.14 -7.62 4.29
CA VAL A 92 -12.24 -8.03 3.41
C VAL A 92 -13.30 -8.78 4.21
N ARG A 93 -12.94 -9.93 4.80
CA ARG A 93 -13.92 -10.83 5.44
C ARG A 93 -14.44 -10.26 6.77
N ARG A 94 -13.54 -9.78 7.63
CA ARG A 94 -13.87 -9.21 8.95
C ARG A 94 -14.18 -7.72 8.92
N ARG A 95 -14.07 -7.09 7.75
CA ARG A 95 -14.38 -5.67 7.50
C ARG A 95 -13.67 -4.69 8.44
N ARG A 96 -12.42 -5.01 8.82
CA ARG A 96 -11.56 -4.13 9.62
C ARG A 96 -10.72 -3.24 8.73
N GLY A 97 -10.05 -2.26 9.35
CA GLY A 97 -9.15 -1.36 8.64
C GLY A 97 -7.69 -1.71 8.84
N GLY A 98 -6.82 -0.78 8.44
CA GLY A 98 -5.40 -0.83 8.74
C GLY A 98 -4.75 0.53 8.55
N TYR A 99 -3.43 0.51 8.55
CA TYR A 99 -2.59 1.65 8.25
C TYR A 99 -1.53 1.21 7.22
N CYS A 100 -0.76 2.19 6.73
CA CYS A 100 0.27 1.99 5.72
C CYS A 100 1.55 1.32 6.25
#